data_AF-A0A5C6NTY2-F1
#
_entry.id   AF-A0A5C6NTY2-F1
#
_cell.length_a   1.000
_cell.length_b   1.000
_cell.length_c   1.000
_cell.angle_alpha   90.00
_cell.angle_beta   90.00
_cell.angle_gamma   90.00
#
_symmetry.space_group_name_H-M   'P 1'
#
loop_
_entity.id
_entity.type
_entity.pdbx_description
1 polymer ?
#
loop_
_entity_poly.entity_id
_entity_poly.type
_entity_poly.pdbx_seq_one_letter_code
_entity_poly.pdbx_strand_id
1 'polypeptide(L)'
;METATVCVCGGWSDTMKATEEIQAKCDQLKHVIEAAEKKAFKVFKAVAYRDQIVCGTNYIVKIFVGQDLFFHVMFVETPSADGWLLLTSVIQKKDEDPLVPV
;
A
#
# COMPACT_ATOMS: atom_id res chain seq x y z
N MET A 1 -7.30 23.06 12.13
CA MET A 1 -8.61 22.55 11.65
C MET A 1 -8.32 21.20 11.05
N GLU A 2 -8.63 20.15 11.79
CA GLU A 2 -8.40 18.76 11.37
C GLU A 2 -9.67 18.36 10.62
N THR A 3 -9.58 18.26 9.29
CA THR A 3 -10.70 17.77 8.48
C THR A 3 -10.81 16.28 8.74
N ALA A 4 -11.82 15.89 9.52
CA ALA A 4 -12.22 14.49 9.62
C ALA A 4 -12.77 14.06 8.25
N THR A 5 -11.92 13.43 7.43
CA THR A 5 -12.35 12.78 6.19
C THR A 5 -13.31 11.66 6.61
N VAL A 6 -14.57 11.80 6.23
CA VAL A 6 -15.62 10.80 6.49
C VAL A 6 -15.28 9.57 5.65
N CYS A 7 -14.79 8.51 6.29
CA CYS A 7 -14.63 7.22 5.63
C CYS A 7 -16.02 6.61 5.41
N VAL A 8 -16.46 6.56 4.16
CA VAL A 8 -17.67 5.84 3.75
C VAL A 8 -17.27 4.40 3.46
N CYS A 9 -18.03 3.41 3.95
CA CYS A 9 -17.76 2.01 3.61
C CYS A 9 -17.74 1.80 2.09
N GLY A 10 -16.68 1.19 1.59
CA GLY A 10 -16.43 1.01 0.15
C GLY A 10 -15.88 2.23 -0.60
N GLY A 11 -15.72 3.39 0.04
CA GLY A 11 -15.03 4.55 -0.53
C GLY A 11 -13.53 4.48 -0.32
N TRP A 12 -12.74 4.86 -1.31
CA TRP A 12 -11.29 5.06 -1.14
C TRP A 12 -11.04 6.40 -0.44
N SER A 13 -10.10 6.41 0.50
CA SER A 13 -9.58 7.62 1.13
C SER A 13 -8.93 8.57 0.10
N ASP A 14 -8.65 9.79 0.54
CA ASP A 14 -7.66 10.65 -0.10
C ASP A 14 -6.26 10.02 -0.01
N THR A 15 -5.35 10.49 -0.85
CA THR A 15 -3.93 10.10 -0.79
C THR A 15 -3.29 10.69 0.47
N MET A 16 -2.82 9.82 1.36
CA MET A 16 -2.16 10.18 2.60
C MET A 16 -0.67 9.81 2.56
N LYS A 17 0.14 10.46 3.39
CA LYS A 17 1.55 10.10 3.55
C LYS A 17 1.65 8.78 4.32
N ALA A 18 2.52 7.87 3.88
CA ALA A 18 2.73 6.61 4.57
C ALA A 18 3.22 6.83 6.02
N THR A 19 2.59 6.14 6.95
CA THR A 19 2.95 6.09 8.37
C THR A 19 3.90 4.93 8.64
N GLU A 20 4.44 4.86 9.85
CA GLU A 20 5.27 3.72 10.29
C GLU A 20 4.49 2.39 10.26
N GLU A 21 3.20 2.43 10.55
CA GLU A 21 2.32 1.26 10.46
C GLU A 21 2.21 0.74 9.02
N ILE A 22 1.99 1.65 8.06
CA ILE A 22 1.92 1.29 6.63
C ILE A 22 3.26 0.72 6.15
N GLN A 23 4.38 1.33 6.58
CA GLN A 23 5.70 0.79 6.29
C GLN A 23 5.86 -0.63 6.85
N ALA A 24 5.48 -0.87 8.10
CA ALA A 24 5.58 -2.19 8.73
C ALA A 24 4.73 -3.25 8.00
N LYS A 25 3.52 -2.90 7.55
CA LYS A 25 2.67 -3.77 6.71
C LYS A 25 3.35 -4.10 5.38
N CYS A 26 3.95 -3.10 4.72
CA CYS A 26 4.72 -3.33 3.50
C CYS A 26 5.97 -4.20 3.74
N ASP A 27 6.67 -4.03 4.86
CA ASP A 27 7.87 -4.81 5.19
C ASP A 27 7.52 -6.29 5.42
N GLN A 28 6.37 -6.59 6.03
CA GLN A 28 5.87 -7.96 6.14
C GLN A 28 5.66 -8.59 4.76
N LEU A 29 5.15 -7.83 3.78
CA LEU A 29 4.92 -8.29 2.42
C LEU A 29 6.17 -8.25 1.52
N LYS A 30 7.26 -7.62 1.95
CA LYS A 30 8.44 -7.35 1.12
C LYS A 30 8.96 -8.60 0.42
N HIS A 31 9.11 -9.70 1.15
CA HIS A 31 9.61 -10.96 0.60
C HIS A 31 8.70 -11.53 -0.51
N VAL A 32 7.38 -11.39 -0.36
CA VAL A 32 6.39 -11.81 -1.37
C VAL A 32 6.48 -10.93 -2.62
N ILE A 33 6.65 -9.61 -2.43
CA ILE A 33 6.76 -8.63 -3.52
C ILE A 33 8.06 -8.84 -4.30
N GLU A 34 9.19 -9.05 -3.60
CA GLU A 34 10.48 -9.37 -4.23
C GLU A 34 10.44 -10.67 -5.04
N ALA A 35 9.71 -11.68 -4.55
CA ALA A 35 9.49 -12.93 -5.28
C ALA A 35 8.62 -12.73 -6.53
N ALA A 36 7.54 -11.93 -6.43
CA ALA A 36 6.66 -11.60 -7.55
C ALA A 36 7.42 -10.87 -8.67
N GLU A 37 8.26 -9.90 -8.31
CA GLU A 37 9.06 -9.10 -9.24
C GLU A 37 10.39 -9.76 -9.64
N LYS A 38 10.71 -10.93 -9.06
CA LYS A 38 12.00 -11.63 -9.22
C LYS A 38 13.21 -10.70 -9.01
N LYS A 39 13.09 -9.79 -8.04
CA LYS A 39 14.05 -8.71 -7.80
C LYS A 39 14.16 -8.44 -6.30
N ALA A 40 15.40 -8.32 -5.80
CA ALA A 40 15.67 -7.85 -4.44
C ALA A 40 15.75 -6.32 -4.39
N PHE A 41 15.14 -5.71 -3.39
CA PHE A 41 15.09 -4.26 -3.20
C PHE A 41 16.02 -3.83 -2.07
N LYS A 42 17.07 -3.08 -2.42
CA LYS A 42 18.00 -2.47 -1.44
C LYS A 42 17.35 -1.34 -0.64
N VAL A 43 16.47 -0.59 -1.29
CA VAL A 43 15.63 0.44 -0.67
C VAL A 43 14.19 -0.05 -0.78
N PHE A 44 13.40 0.11 0.28
CA PHE A 44 12.00 -0.30 0.28
C PHE A 44 11.22 0.62 1.22
N LYS A 45 10.76 1.75 0.71
CA LYS A 45 10.16 2.83 1.51
C LYS A 45 8.74 3.14 1.04
N ALA A 46 7.75 2.92 1.89
CA ALA A 46 6.41 3.42 1.68
C ALA A 46 6.40 4.95 1.74
N VAL A 47 5.79 5.59 0.75
CA VAL A 47 5.80 7.06 0.59
C VAL A 47 4.40 7.64 0.77
N ALA A 48 3.42 7.02 0.13
CA ALA A 48 2.02 7.45 0.18
C ALA A 48 1.11 6.23 0.11
N TYR A 49 -0.10 6.36 0.62
CA TYR A 49 -1.10 5.31 0.56
C TYR A 49 -2.52 5.85 0.44
N ARG A 50 -3.41 4.95 0.07
CA ARG A 50 -4.86 5.09 0.20
C ARG A 50 -5.41 3.81 0.82
N ASP A 51 -6.49 3.93 1.56
CA ASP A 51 -7.20 2.79 2.15
C ASP A 51 -8.69 2.82 1.79
N GLN A 52 -9.33 1.67 1.88
CA GLN A 52 -10.76 1.49 1.67
C GLN A 52 -11.28 0.50 2.69
N ILE A 53 -12.18 0.97 3.55
CA ILE A 53 -12.84 0.13 4.57
C ILE A 53 -13.96 -0.68 3.92
N VAL A 54 -13.87 -2.01 4.04
CA VAL A 54 -14.85 -3.00 3.58
C VAL A 54 -15.05 -4.06 4.68
N CYS A 55 -15.30 -5.32 4.35
CA CYS A 55 -15.15 -6.43 5.31
C CYS A 55 -13.65 -6.77 5.47
N GLY A 56 -12.93 -5.86 6.14
CA GLY A 56 -11.46 -5.76 6.12
C GLY A 56 -11.02 -4.40 5.57
N THR A 57 -9.74 -4.25 5.27
CA THR A 57 -9.21 -2.98 4.71
C THR A 57 -8.36 -3.26 3.49
N ASN A 58 -8.72 -2.67 2.35
CA ASN A 58 -7.84 -2.67 1.18
C ASN A 58 -6.86 -1.50 1.29
N TYR A 59 -5.61 -1.73 0.92
CA TYR A 59 -4.57 -0.69 0.84
C TYR A 59 -4.02 -0.63 -0.58
N ILE A 60 -3.70 0.59 -1.02
CA ILE A 60 -2.83 0.85 -2.17
C ILE A 60 -1.70 1.71 -1.66
N VAL A 61 -0.48 1.19 -1.74
CA VAL A 61 0.72 1.86 -1.20
C VAL A 61 1.73 2.10 -2.32
N LYS A 62 2.20 3.34 -2.40
CA LYS A 62 3.33 3.72 -3.25
C LYS A 62 4.63 3.47 -2.51
N ILE A 63 5.45 2.58 -3.05
CA ILE A 63 6.74 2.17 -2.48
C ILE A 63 7.87 2.63 -3.39
N PHE A 64 8.79 3.41 -2.84
CA PHE A 64 10.05 3.77 -3.49
C PHE A 64 11.09 2.67 -3.27
N VAL A 65 11.72 2.23 -4.34
CA VAL A 65 12.75 1.16 -4.30
C VAL A 65 14.14 1.60 -4.76
N GLY A 66 14.37 2.91 -4.91
CA GLY A 66 15.64 3.49 -5.35
C GLY A 66 15.64 3.87 -6.84
N GLN A 67 16.56 4.77 -7.24
CA GLN A 67 16.75 5.21 -8.64
C GLN A 67 15.44 5.64 -9.34
N ASP A 68 14.62 6.45 -8.65
CA ASP A 68 13.33 6.95 -9.14
C ASP A 68 12.32 5.87 -9.57
N LEU A 69 12.51 4.64 -9.09
CA LEU A 69 11.62 3.52 -9.34
C LEU A 69 10.59 3.39 -8.22
N PHE A 70 9.31 3.34 -8.62
CA PHE A 70 8.18 3.19 -7.71
C PHE A 70 7.32 1.98 -8.08
N PHE A 71 6.77 1.36 -7.05
CA PHE A 71 5.75 0.33 -7.18
C PHE A 71 4.48 0.80 -6.47
N HIS A 72 3.33 0.60 -7.10
CA HIS A 72 2.04 0.64 -6.44
C HIS A 72 1.70 -0.80 -6.06
N VAL A 73 1.67 -1.05 -4.75
CA VAL A 73 1.39 -2.35 -4.17
C VAL A 73 0.01 -2.32 -3.55
N MET A 74 -0.78 -3.33 -3.85
CA MET A 74 -2.12 -3.49 -3.29
C MET A 74 -2.16 -4.74 -2.43
N PHE A 75 -2.80 -4.62 -1.28
CA PHE A 75 -3.01 -5.75 -0.38
C PHE A 75 -4.27 -5.52 0.45
N VAL A 76 -4.81 -6.61 0.99
CA VAL A 76 -5.94 -6.57 1.92
C VAL A 76 -5.50 -7.04 3.31
N GLU A 77 -5.93 -6.31 4.32
CA GLU A 77 -5.90 -6.72 5.72
C GLU A 77 -7.23 -7.39 6.06
N THR A 78 -7.17 -8.67 6.40
CA THR A 78 -8.38 -9.45 6.71
C THR A 78 -9.02 -8.97 8.02
N PRO A 79 -10.36 -9.07 8.16
CA PRO A 79 -11.06 -8.69 9.40
C PRO A 79 -10.88 -9.73 10.53
N SER A 80 -9.86 -10.58 10.45
CA SER A 80 -9.56 -11.60 11.45
C SER A 80 -8.81 -10.99 12.64
N ALA A 81 -8.85 -11.66 13.79
CA ALA A 81 -8.13 -11.21 14.99
C ALA A 81 -6.61 -11.05 14.77
N ASP A 82 -6.07 -11.82 13.83
CA ASP A 82 -4.65 -11.83 13.49
C ASP A 82 -4.30 -10.83 12.37
N GLY A 83 -5.28 -10.20 11.73
CA GLY A 83 -5.07 -9.12 10.75
C GLY A 83 -4.20 -9.52 9.55
N TRP A 84 -4.34 -10.74 9.03
CA TRP A 84 -3.47 -11.24 7.95
C TRP A 84 -3.45 -10.31 6.73
N LEU A 85 -2.26 -10.11 6.19
CA LEU A 85 -2.02 -9.31 4.98
C LEU A 85 -1.92 -10.23 3.76
N LEU A 86 -2.75 -9.96 2.75
CA LEU A 86 -2.76 -10.71 1.50
C LEU A 86 -2.42 -9.77 0.35
N LEU A 87 -1.28 -10.01 -0.29
CA LEU A 87 -0.85 -9.28 -1.48
C LEU A 87 -1.81 -9.57 -2.65
N THR A 88 -2.35 -8.53 -3.27
CA THR A 88 -3.28 -8.66 -4.40
C THR A 88 -2.66 -8.22 -5.72
N SER A 89 -1.82 -7.18 -5.70
CA SER A 89 -1.22 -6.63 -6.92
C SER A 89 0.09 -5.91 -6.65
N VAL A 90 1.00 -5.95 -7.63
CA VAL A 90 2.26 -5.21 -7.66
C VAL A 90 2.40 -4.62 -9.06
N ILE A 91 2.50 -3.29 -9.16
CA ILE A 91 2.55 -2.60 -10.45
C ILE A 91 3.65 -1.56 -10.42
N GLN A 92 4.58 -1.65 -11.37
CA GLN A 92 5.59 -0.61 -11.56
C GLN A 92 4.95 0.66 -12.12
N LYS A 93 5.23 1.80 -11.48
CA LYS A 93 4.65 3.12 -11.81
C LYS A 93 5.71 4.22 -11.73
N LYS A 94 5.42 5.37 -12.33
CA LYS A 94 6.20 6.60 -12.18
C LYS A 94 5.79 7.32 -10.88
N ASP A 95 6.63 8.25 -10.44
CA ASP A 95 6.37 9.05 -9.24
C ASP A 95 5.04 9.85 -9.35
N GLU A 96 4.76 10.40 -10.52
CA GLU A 96 3.59 11.26 -10.75
C GLU A 96 2.28 10.47 -10.93
N ASP A 97 2.35 9.15 -11.08
CA ASP A 97 1.17 8.35 -11.33
C ASP A 97 0.26 8.34 -10.09
N PRO A 98 -1.07 8.53 -10.26
CA PRO A 98 -1.99 8.52 -9.14
C PRO A 98 -2.12 7.11 -8.54
N LEU A 99 -2.37 7.05 -7.23
CA LEU A 99 -2.74 5.80 -6.54
C LEU A 99 -4.17 5.42 -6.92
N VAL A 100 -4.32 4.68 -8.01
CA VAL A 100 -5.61 4.16 -8.48
C VAL A 100 -5.74 2.67 -8.19
N PRO A 101 -6.94 2.20 -7.77
CA PRO A 101 -7.22 0.77 -7.73
C PRO A 101 -7.15 0.20 -9.15
N VAL A 102 -6.69 -1.06 -9.26
CA VAL A 102 -6.79 -1.85 -10.51
C VAL A 102 -7.91 -2.86 -10.44
#